data_AF-A0A395I5T4-F1
#
_entry.id   AF-A0A395I5T4-F1
#
_cell.length_a   1.000
_cell.length_b   1.000
_cell.length_c   1.000
_cell.angle_alpha   90.00
_cell.angle_beta   90.00
_cell.angle_gamma   90.00
#
_symmetry.space_group_name_H-M   'P 1'
#
loop_
_entity.id
_entity.type
_entity.pdbx_description
1 polymer ?
#
loop_
_entity_poly.entity_id
_entity_poly.type
_entity_poly.pdbx_seq_one_letter_code
_entity_poly.pdbx_strand_id
1 'polypeptide(L)'
;MMRERQRFLLAADEQDDAALASTDLGLIWTSITNAVPLAMLTVLYIIADPILLHRVRASLRDEGAIIPSSTGGKEEVTIGVAKVLANPLLQAVYAETLRLYVQAYVTQCSAHQGVTVGRWWLDQNGVVMVSSYANHMNKQLWNEGSDGAHPVQTFWADRFLRYPQDPLSGPHRRSTPSCSSNTEVPPARIDKASTRRPLFSLAGLEGMWIPYGGTSACSNLLAYY
;
A
#
# COMPACT_ATOMS: atom_id res chain seq x y z
N MET A 1 -19.77 2.30 5.95
CA MET A 1 -18.58 2.86 6.62
C MET A 1 -18.92 3.92 7.67
N MET A 2 -19.14 5.22 7.34
CA MET A 2 -19.30 6.25 8.41
C MET A 2 -20.55 6.05 9.29
N ARG A 3 -21.71 5.74 8.71
CA ARG A 3 -22.95 5.47 9.49
C ARG A 3 -22.85 4.25 10.40
N GLU A 4 -22.04 3.27 10.00
CA GLU A 4 -21.86 2.03 10.75
C GLU A 4 -20.87 2.24 11.90
N ARG A 5 -19.77 2.97 11.63
CA ARG A 5 -18.83 3.43 12.66
C ARG A 5 -19.53 4.30 13.70
N GLN A 6 -20.39 5.22 13.28
CA GLN A 6 -21.17 6.05 14.21
C GLN A 6 -22.06 5.21 15.13
N ARG A 7 -22.77 4.21 14.59
CA ARG A 7 -23.57 3.28 15.39
C ARG A 7 -22.72 2.49 16.38
N PHE A 8 -21.55 2.02 15.96
CA PHE A 8 -20.63 1.29 16.81
C PHE A 8 -20.10 2.16 17.96
N LEU A 9 -19.68 3.38 17.67
CA LEU A 9 -19.15 4.31 18.69
C LEU A 9 -20.23 4.71 19.70
N LEU A 10 -21.45 5.00 19.25
CA LEU A 10 -22.57 5.33 20.13
C LEU A 10 -23.10 4.13 20.94
N ALA A 11 -22.72 2.91 20.57
CA ALA A 11 -23.07 1.71 21.33
C ALA A 11 -22.09 1.42 22.48
N ALA A 12 -20.96 2.11 22.54
CA ALA A 12 -20.01 1.98 23.64
C ALA A 12 -20.45 2.84 24.84
N ASP A 13 -20.27 2.30 26.04
CA ASP A 13 -20.58 3.01 27.28
C ASP A 13 -19.81 4.34 27.36
N GLU A 14 -20.47 5.37 27.89
CA GLU A 14 -19.89 6.71 28.12
C GLU A 14 -19.40 7.44 26.84
N GLN A 15 -19.83 7.02 25.64
CA GLN A 15 -19.64 7.81 24.41
C GLN A 15 -20.82 8.75 24.18
N ASP A 16 -20.56 10.06 24.25
CA ASP A 16 -21.53 11.10 23.90
C ASP A 16 -21.28 11.67 22.50
N ASP A 17 -22.17 12.57 22.06
CA ASP A 17 -22.06 13.21 20.75
C ASP A 17 -20.76 14.04 20.61
N ALA A 18 -20.22 14.56 21.72
CA ALA A 18 -18.98 15.32 21.72
C ALA A 18 -17.75 14.41 21.50
N ALA A 19 -17.72 13.24 22.13
CA ALA A 19 -16.71 12.21 21.90
C ALA A 19 -16.75 11.70 20.45
N LEU A 20 -17.95 11.49 19.90
CA LEU A 20 -18.14 11.12 18.50
C LEU A 20 -17.62 12.21 17.56
N ALA A 21 -18.01 13.47 17.77
CA ALA A 21 -17.54 14.61 16.96
C ALA A 21 -16.01 14.76 17.01
N SER A 22 -15.41 14.59 18.19
CA SER A 22 -13.95 14.62 18.35
C SER A 22 -13.26 13.50 17.57
N THR A 23 -13.84 12.30 17.59
CA THR A 23 -13.32 11.12 16.89
C THR A 23 -13.47 11.24 15.37
N ASP A 24 -14.52 11.90 14.89
CA ASP A 24 -14.70 12.23 13.47
C ASP A 24 -13.72 13.29 13.00
N LEU A 25 -13.50 14.34 13.82
CA LEU A 25 -12.49 15.36 13.53
C LEU A 25 -11.10 14.73 13.42
N GLY A 26 -10.73 13.84 14.35
CA GLY A 26 -9.47 13.10 14.29
C GLY A 26 -9.34 12.28 13.00
N LEU A 27 -10.40 11.56 12.61
CA LEU A 27 -10.38 10.77 11.37
C LEU A 27 -10.24 11.65 10.12
N ILE A 28 -10.96 12.76 10.04
CA ILE A 28 -10.89 13.71 8.92
C ILE A 28 -9.47 14.28 8.83
N TRP A 29 -8.93 14.74 9.96
CA TRP A 29 -7.58 15.28 10.05
C TRP A 29 -6.55 14.27 9.53
N THR A 30 -6.51 13.06 10.11
CA THR A 30 -5.55 12.01 9.71
C THR A 30 -5.72 11.59 8.25
N SER A 31 -6.96 11.56 7.74
CA SER A 31 -7.22 11.21 6.35
C SER A 31 -6.68 12.27 5.40
N ILE A 32 -6.96 13.54 5.66
CA ILE A 32 -6.53 14.66 4.79
C ILE A 32 -5.01 14.81 4.81
N THR A 33 -4.38 14.75 5.99
CA THR A 33 -2.92 14.95 6.12
C THR A 33 -2.11 13.85 5.42
N ASN A 34 -2.69 12.66 5.22
CA ASN A 34 -2.02 11.56 4.52
C ASN A 34 -2.46 11.44 3.06
N ALA A 35 -3.77 11.46 2.78
CA ALA A 35 -4.30 11.19 1.45
C ALA A 35 -3.98 12.31 0.45
N VAL A 36 -4.04 13.57 0.86
CA VAL A 36 -3.79 14.72 -0.05
C VAL A 36 -2.35 14.73 -0.57
N PRO A 37 -1.30 14.75 0.29
CA PRO A 37 0.07 14.77 -0.20
C PRO A 37 0.43 13.49 -0.96
N LEU A 38 -0.09 12.34 -0.53
CA LEU A 38 0.13 11.08 -1.24
C LEU A 38 -0.48 11.10 -2.64
N ALA A 39 -1.74 11.53 -2.78
CA ALA A 39 -2.39 11.65 -4.08
C ALA A 39 -1.65 12.64 -4.98
N MET A 40 -1.21 13.79 -4.43
CA MET A 40 -0.41 14.76 -5.15
C MET A 40 0.89 14.15 -5.67
N LEU A 41 1.64 13.43 -4.83
CA LEU A 41 2.89 12.78 -5.23
C LEU A 41 2.66 11.67 -6.25
N THR A 42 1.66 10.82 -6.06
CA THR A 42 1.28 9.78 -7.02
C THR A 42 0.98 10.38 -8.38
N VAL A 43 0.18 11.45 -8.45
CA VAL A 43 -0.11 12.15 -9.71
C VAL A 43 1.16 12.77 -10.30
N LEU A 44 1.99 13.42 -9.48
CA LEU A 44 3.24 14.06 -9.91
C LEU A 44 4.17 13.04 -10.57
N TYR A 45 4.39 11.87 -9.96
CA TYR A 45 5.22 10.81 -10.52
C TYR A 45 4.68 10.28 -11.85
N ILE A 46 3.37 10.13 -11.97
CA ILE A 46 2.74 9.70 -13.23
C ILE A 46 2.97 10.75 -14.32
N ILE A 47 2.74 12.03 -14.06
CA ILE A 47 2.82 13.06 -15.10
C ILE A 47 4.26 13.50 -15.43
N ALA A 48 5.19 13.37 -14.48
CA ALA A 48 6.59 13.75 -14.67
C ALA A 48 7.36 12.76 -15.55
N ASP A 49 6.92 11.51 -15.64
CA ASP A 49 7.46 10.50 -16.53
C ASP A 49 6.48 10.25 -17.71
N PRO A 50 6.79 10.74 -18.93
CA PRO A 50 5.94 10.54 -20.10
C PRO A 50 5.69 9.07 -20.44
N ILE A 51 6.65 8.19 -20.15
CA ILE A 51 6.53 6.75 -20.41
C ILE A 51 5.53 6.15 -19.43
N LEU A 52 5.64 6.46 -18.13
CA LEU A 52 4.68 6.03 -17.13
C LEU A 52 3.27 6.60 -17.39
N LEU A 53 3.17 7.88 -17.74
CA LEU A 53 1.90 8.51 -18.11
C LEU A 53 1.21 7.76 -19.26
N HIS A 54 1.97 7.43 -20.30
CA HIS A 54 1.45 6.67 -21.44
C HIS A 54 0.97 5.27 -21.01
N ARG A 55 1.78 4.56 -20.21
CA ARG A 55 1.43 3.23 -19.69
C ARG A 55 0.17 3.23 -18.83
N VAL A 56 0.01 4.19 -17.92
CA VAL A 56 -1.18 4.33 -17.07
C VAL A 56 -2.42 4.63 -17.91
N ARG A 57 -2.32 5.53 -18.90
CA ARG A 57 -3.44 5.83 -19.79
C ARG A 57 -3.82 4.62 -20.64
N ALA A 58 -2.84 3.87 -21.15
CA ALA A 58 -3.08 2.64 -21.90
C ALA A 58 -3.76 1.58 -21.01
N SER A 59 -3.23 1.33 -19.80
CA SER A 59 -3.79 0.31 -18.90
C SER A 59 -5.25 0.60 -18.52
N LEU A 60 -5.59 1.86 -18.27
CA LEU A 60 -6.97 2.26 -17.95
C LEU A 60 -7.93 2.13 -19.15
N ARG A 61 -7.45 2.36 -20.37
CA ARG A 61 -8.25 2.12 -21.58
C ARG A 61 -8.44 0.62 -21.85
N ASP A 62 -7.38 -0.16 -21.72
CA ASP A 62 -7.39 -1.60 -21.97
C ASP A 62 -8.30 -2.36 -20.99
N GLU A 63 -8.41 -1.88 -19.75
CA GLU A 63 -9.34 -2.42 -18.75
C GLU A 63 -10.77 -1.88 -18.93
N GLY A 64 -10.98 -0.92 -19.82
CA GLY A 64 -12.25 -0.23 -20.01
C GLY A 64 -12.69 0.50 -18.74
N ALA A 65 -11.74 1.07 -18.00
CA ALA A 65 -12.01 1.92 -16.84
C ALA A 65 -12.45 3.33 -17.26
N ILE A 66 -12.08 3.75 -18.46
CA ILE A 66 -12.53 4.99 -19.10
C ILE A 66 -13.53 4.61 -20.18
N ILE A 67 -14.80 4.94 -19.97
CA ILE A 67 -15.89 4.64 -20.90
C ILE A 67 -16.28 5.96 -21.58
N PRO A 68 -15.86 6.18 -22.84
CA PRO A 68 -16.37 7.30 -23.61
C PRO A 68 -17.86 7.05 -23.90
N SER A 69 -18.70 7.99 -23.52
CA SER A 69 -20.13 7.99 -23.83
C SER A 69 -20.45 9.27 -24.58
N SER A 70 -21.26 9.17 -25.63
CA SER A 70 -21.80 10.33 -26.33
C SER A 70 -23.32 10.28 -26.19
N THR A 71 -23.86 11.06 -25.26
CA THR A 71 -25.31 11.17 -25.07
C THR A 71 -25.72 12.58 -25.47
N GLY A 72 -26.51 12.70 -26.54
CA GLY A 72 -27.04 14.00 -26.99
C GLY A 72 -25.99 14.99 -27.52
N GLY A 73 -24.89 14.51 -28.12
CA GLY A 73 -23.85 15.36 -28.74
C GLY A 73 -22.85 15.98 -27.75
N LYS A 74 -22.91 15.62 -26.47
CA LYS A 74 -21.88 15.93 -25.48
C LYS A 74 -21.01 14.70 -25.26
N GLU A 75 -19.69 14.88 -25.37
CA GLU A 75 -18.73 13.87 -24.93
C GLU A 75 -18.74 13.82 -23.40
N GLU A 76 -19.18 12.70 -22.86
CA GLU A 76 -19.20 12.42 -21.42
C GLU A 76 -18.31 11.22 -21.14
N VAL A 77 -17.42 11.35 -20.15
CA VAL A 77 -16.50 10.27 -19.78
C VAL A 77 -16.97 9.68 -18.47
N THR A 78 -17.40 8.41 -18.50
CA THR A 78 -17.71 7.67 -17.28
C THR A 78 -16.46 6.93 -16.79
N ILE A 79 -16.15 7.06 -15.49
CA ILE A 79 -15.02 6.40 -14.85
C ILE A 79 -15.54 5.19 -14.05
N GLY A 80 -15.11 4.00 -14.45
CA GLY A 80 -15.37 2.77 -13.70
C GLY A 80 -14.45 2.67 -12.49
N VAL A 81 -14.83 3.28 -11.36
CA VAL A 81 -14.00 3.37 -10.13
C VAL A 81 -13.44 2.01 -9.70
N ALA A 82 -14.25 0.95 -9.70
CA ALA A 82 -13.80 -0.39 -9.32
C ALA A 82 -12.64 -0.91 -10.19
N LYS A 83 -12.65 -0.59 -11.49
CA LYS A 83 -11.58 -0.97 -12.43
C LYS A 83 -10.32 -0.13 -12.22
N VAL A 84 -10.48 1.17 -11.96
CA VAL A 84 -9.35 2.05 -11.60
C VAL A 84 -8.65 1.52 -10.35
N LEU A 85 -9.41 1.13 -9.32
CA LEU A 85 -8.87 0.58 -8.07
C LEU A 85 -8.24 -0.80 -8.24
N ALA A 86 -8.70 -1.59 -9.20
CA ALA A 86 -8.16 -2.91 -9.52
C ALA A 86 -6.98 -2.88 -10.51
N ASN A 87 -6.64 -1.71 -11.07
CA ASN A 87 -5.57 -1.57 -12.04
C ASN A 87 -4.20 -1.86 -11.40
N PRO A 88 -3.46 -2.91 -11.82
CA PRO A 88 -2.21 -3.30 -11.17
C PRO A 88 -1.13 -2.22 -11.18
N LEU A 89 -1.02 -1.45 -12.27
CA LEU A 89 -0.01 -0.40 -12.41
C LEU A 89 -0.31 0.78 -11.46
N LEU A 90 -1.57 1.21 -11.36
CA LEU A 90 -1.96 2.25 -10.40
C LEU A 90 -1.74 1.82 -8.96
N GLN A 91 -2.08 0.58 -8.61
CA GLN A 91 -1.79 0.02 -7.29
C GLN A 91 -0.28 0.02 -6.99
N ALA A 92 0.55 -0.32 -7.99
CA ALA A 92 1.99 -0.33 -7.84
C ALA A 92 2.60 1.08 -7.68
N VAL A 93 2.14 2.06 -8.46
CA VAL A 93 2.52 3.49 -8.30
C VAL A 93 2.15 3.98 -6.90
N TYR A 94 0.92 3.69 -6.46
CA TYR A 94 0.43 4.06 -5.14
C TYR A 94 1.30 3.44 -4.03
N ALA A 95 1.60 2.15 -4.12
CA ALA A 95 2.39 1.43 -3.13
C ALA A 95 3.85 1.91 -3.08
N GLU A 96 4.45 2.21 -4.23
CA GLU A 96 5.81 2.78 -4.31
C GLU A 96 5.86 4.21 -3.77
N THR A 97 4.82 5.01 -4.01
CA THR A 97 4.71 6.36 -3.43
C THR A 97 4.64 6.26 -1.90
N LEU A 98 3.83 5.34 -1.37
CA LEU A 98 3.76 5.08 0.08
C LEU A 98 5.11 4.63 0.66
N ARG A 99 5.81 3.72 -0.02
CA ARG A 99 7.13 3.23 0.44
C ARG A 99 8.12 4.38 0.59
N LEU A 100 8.16 5.28 -0.39
CA LEU A 100 9.13 6.39 -0.42
C LEU A 100 8.80 7.51 0.56
N TYR A 101 7.52 7.86 0.69
CA TYR A 101 7.11 9.12 1.32
C TYR A 101 6.41 8.95 2.66
N VAL A 102 5.94 7.75 2.99
CA VAL A 102 5.28 7.50 4.27
C VAL A 102 6.23 6.79 5.22
N GLN A 103 6.49 7.48 6.33
CA GLN A 103 7.33 7.01 7.42
C GLN A 103 6.47 6.92 8.67
N ALA A 104 6.11 5.70 9.06
CA ALA A 104 5.39 5.43 10.28
C ALA A 104 6.38 5.14 11.40
N TYR A 105 6.19 5.81 12.54
CA TYR A 105 6.85 5.48 13.80
C TYR A 105 5.83 4.83 14.71
N VAL A 106 5.96 3.52 14.93
CA VAL A 106 5.11 2.77 15.83
C VAL A 106 5.78 2.73 17.19
N THR A 107 5.22 3.48 18.14
CA THR A 107 5.69 3.52 19.52
C THR A 107 4.81 2.61 20.38
N GLN A 108 5.45 1.72 21.14
CA GLN A 108 4.80 0.81 22.07
C GLN A 108 5.46 0.95 23.44
N CYS A 109 4.68 0.80 24.51
CA CYS A 109 5.18 0.86 25.88
C CYS A 109 4.71 -0.37 26.65
N SER A 110 5.60 -0.94 27.46
CA SER A 110 5.28 -2.08 28.30
C SER A 110 4.74 -1.64 29.67
N ALA A 111 3.53 -1.06 29.70
CA ALA A 111 3.00 -0.40 30.89
C ALA A 111 2.81 -1.35 32.10
N HIS A 112 2.48 -2.62 31.86
CA HIS A 112 2.06 -3.54 32.93
C HIS A 112 3.20 -4.39 33.50
N GLN A 113 4.17 -4.79 32.69
CA GLN A 113 5.30 -5.65 33.11
C GLN A 113 6.45 -5.55 32.11
N GLY A 114 7.64 -6.04 32.45
CA GLY A 114 8.70 -6.21 31.46
C GLY A 114 8.35 -7.28 30.42
N VAL A 115 8.78 -7.11 29.18
CA VAL A 115 8.50 -8.02 28.06
C VAL A 115 9.75 -8.31 27.25
N THR A 116 9.81 -9.51 26.66
CA THR A 116 10.87 -9.88 25.73
C THR A 116 10.53 -9.40 24.31
N VAL A 117 11.45 -8.67 23.67
CA VAL A 117 11.37 -8.25 22.27
C VAL A 117 12.47 -8.96 21.48
N GLY A 118 12.13 -10.12 20.89
CA GLY A 118 13.09 -10.99 20.23
C GLY A 118 14.13 -11.53 21.23
N ARG A 119 15.37 -11.04 21.14
CA ARG A 119 16.47 -11.38 22.05
C ARG A 119 16.74 -10.35 23.15
N TRP A 120 15.94 -9.30 23.21
CA TRP A 120 16.11 -8.18 24.13
C TRP A 120 15.05 -8.21 25.22
N TRP A 121 15.38 -7.69 26.39
CA TRP A 121 14.45 -7.48 27.49
C TRP A 121 14.08 -6.00 27.57
N LEU A 122 12.78 -5.70 27.56
CA LEU A 122 12.23 -4.37 27.74
C LEU A 122 11.60 -4.30 29.13
N ASP A 123 12.11 -3.44 30.00
CA ASP A 123 11.57 -3.28 31.35
C ASP A 123 10.13 -2.72 31.35
N GLN A 124 9.47 -2.85 32.50
CA GLN A 124 8.17 -2.20 32.70
C GLN A 124 8.31 -0.68 32.50
N ASN A 125 7.33 -0.08 31.82
CA ASN A 125 7.33 1.30 31.34
C ASN A 125 8.43 1.63 30.32
N GLY A 126 9.16 0.62 29.84
CA GLY A 126 10.07 0.75 28.73
C GLY A 126 9.30 1.08 27.45
N VAL A 127 9.84 2.01 26.66
CA VAL A 127 9.28 2.44 25.39
C VAL A 127 10.14 1.89 24.25
N VAL A 128 9.49 1.24 23.27
CA VAL A 128 10.10 0.83 22.02
C VAL A 128 9.49 1.63 20.88
N MET A 129 10.32 2.06 19.93
CA MET A 129 9.89 2.75 18.73
C MET A 129 10.43 2.02 17.51
N VAL A 130 9.53 1.69 16.59
CA VAL A 130 9.85 1.01 15.33
C VAL A 130 9.57 1.97 14.18
N SER A 131 10.58 2.22 13.35
CA SER A 131 10.45 3.05 12.14
C SER A 131 10.23 2.17 10.91
N SER A 132 9.19 2.47 10.13
CA SER A 132 8.98 1.82 8.84
C SER A 132 10.06 2.21 7.80
N TYR A 133 10.64 3.41 7.94
CA TYR A 133 11.62 3.95 6.98
C TYR A 133 12.85 3.05 6.82
N ALA A 134 13.36 2.50 7.93
CA ALA A 134 14.52 1.62 7.91
C ALA A 134 14.29 0.40 7.00
N ASN A 135 13.10 -0.19 7.06
CA ASN A 135 12.73 -1.31 6.18
C ASN A 135 12.40 -0.84 4.76
N HIS A 136 11.67 0.27 4.61
CA HIS A 136 11.30 0.83 3.30
C HIS A 136 12.53 1.22 2.45
N MET A 137 13.66 1.55 3.07
CA MET A 137 14.90 1.97 2.41
C MET A 137 16.01 0.91 2.39
N ASN A 138 15.73 -0.31 2.84
CA ASN A 138 16.74 -1.35 2.93
C ASN A 138 17.02 -2.04 1.59
N LYS A 139 18.18 -1.77 1.00
CA LYS A 139 18.67 -2.42 -0.25
C LYS A 139 18.79 -3.93 -0.20
N GLN A 140 18.84 -4.54 0.99
CA GLN A 140 18.87 -5.98 1.12
C GLN A 140 17.48 -6.61 0.97
N LEU A 141 16.41 -5.84 1.20
CA LEU A 141 15.02 -6.31 1.19
C LEU A 141 14.31 -6.00 -0.13
N TRP A 142 14.60 -4.85 -0.72
CA TRP A 142 13.89 -4.36 -1.90
C TRP A 142 14.62 -4.69 -3.20
N ASN A 143 13.85 -5.15 -4.19
CA ASN A 143 14.35 -5.42 -5.53
C ASN A 143 14.77 -4.11 -6.21
N GLU A 144 16.02 -4.04 -6.68
CA GLU A 144 16.58 -2.89 -7.39
C GLU A 144 16.65 -3.09 -8.92
N GLY A 145 15.95 -4.11 -9.43
CA GLY A 145 16.02 -4.53 -10.84
C GLY A 145 17.36 -5.18 -11.20
N SER A 146 17.52 -5.51 -12.49
CA SER A 146 18.77 -6.06 -13.02
C SER A 146 19.92 -5.07 -12.79
N ASP A 147 21.02 -5.57 -12.24
CA ASP A 147 22.25 -4.82 -11.96
C ASP A 147 22.07 -3.56 -11.10
N GLY A 148 20.96 -3.47 -10.33
CA GLY A 148 20.69 -2.33 -9.46
C GLY A 148 20.25 -1.06 -10.19
N ALA A 149 19.66 -1.18 -11.39
CA ALA A 149 19.17 -0.07 -12.21
C ALA A 149 18.15 0.84 -11.49
N HIS A 150 17.46 0.33 -10.46
CA HIS A 150 16.42 1.03 -9.72
C HIS A 150 16.71 1.03 -8.20
N PRO A 151 17.65 1.88 -7.74
CA PRO A 151 18.00 1.99 -6.33
C PRO A 151 16.77 2.13 -5.41
N VAL A 152 16.86 1.68 -4.17
CA VAL A 152 15.72 1.73 -3.24
C VAL A 152 15.24 3.17 -2.96
N GLN A 153 16.09 4.18 -3.11
CA GLN A 153 15.71 5.57 -2.88
C GLN A 153 15.01 6.23 -4.08
N THR A 154 15.01 5.56 -5.25
CA THR A 154 14.37 6.09 -6.45
C THR A 154 12.98 5.49 -6.63
N PHE A 155 12.10 6.26 -7.25
CA PHE A 155 10.77 5.81 -7.61
C PHE A 155 10.85 4.84 -8.79
N TRP A 156 10.27 3.65 -8.60
CA TRP A 156 10.12 2.65 -9.65
C TRP A 156 8.75 2.00 -9.57
N ALA A 157 7.84 2.39 -10.47
CA ALA A 157 6.47 1.91 -10.50
C ALA A 157 6.37 0.38 -10.59
N ASP A 158 7.29 -0.26 -11.31
CA ASP A 158 7.25 -1.71 -11.55
C ASP A 158 7.73 -2.53 -10.34
N ARG A 159 8.24 -1.89 -9.27
CA ARG A 159 8.74 -2.61 -8.08
C ARG A 159 7.70 -3.53 -7.47
N PHE A 160 6.43 -3.11 -7.45
CA PHE A 160 5.30 -3.90 -6.92
C PHE A 160 4.62 -4.75 -7.99
N LEU A 161 5.13 -4.78 -9.22
CA LEU A 161 4.61 -5.60 -10.30
C LEU A 161 5.37 -6.92 -10.39
N ARG A 162 4.61 -8.01 -10.41
CA ARG A 162 5.10 -9.35 -10.71
C ARG A 162 4.71 -9.71 -12.13
N TYR A 163 5.72 -9.98 -12.94
CA TYR A 163 5.58 -10.45 -14.32
C TYR A 163 5.72 -11.98 -14.33
N PRO A 164 4.73 -12.73 -14.85
CA PRO A 164 4.82 -14.19 -14.89
C PRO A 164 6.04 -14.73 -15.65
N GLN A 165 6.56 -13.96 -16.60
CA GLN A 165 7.69 -14.32 -17.45
C GLN A 165 9.05 -13.93 -16.85
N ASP A 166 9.06 -13.16 -15.76
CA ASP A 166 10.27 -12.74 -15.08
C ASP A 166 10.22 -13.20 -13.62
N PRO A 167 10.86 -14.32 -13.27
CA PRO A 167 10.92 -14.81 -11.89
C PRO A 167 11.60 -13.85 -10.91
N LEU A 168 12.40 -12.89 -11.40
CA LEU A 168 13.10 -11.89 -10.58
C LEU A 168 12.27 -10.63 -10.35
N SER A 169 11.10 -10.52 -10.99
CA SER A 169 10.16 -9.43 -10.77
C SER A 169 9.47 -9.48 -9.39
N GLY A 170 8.85 -8.36 -9.01
CA GLY A 170 8.22 -8.17 -7.72
C GLY A 170 9.11 -7.45 -6.71
N PRO A 171 8.56 -7.14 -5.52
CA PRO A 171 9.14 -6.11 -4.67
C PRO A 171 10.31 -6.60 -3.82
N HIS A 172 10.35 -7.91 -3.51
CA HIS A 172 11.37 -8.49 -2.66
C HIS A 172 12.64 -8.84 -3.44
N ARG A 173 13.80 -8.46 -2.91
CA ARG A 173 15.10 -8.88 -3.44
C ARG A 173 15.31 -10.35 -3.13
N ARG A 174 15.32 -11.20 -4.16
CA ARG A 174 15.73 -12.60 -3.98
C ARG A 174 17.25 -12.64 -3.86
N SER A 175 17.76 -12.78 -2.65
CA SER A 175 19.11 -13.29 -2.43
C SER A 175 19.15 -14.77 -2.86
N THR A 176 20.33 -15.24 -3.28
CA THR A 176 20.64 -16.63 -3.59
C THR A 176 20.03 -17.62 -2.58
N PRO A 177 19.75 -18.87 -3.01
CA PRO A 177 18.79 -19.77 -2.34
C PRO A 177 19.30 -20.31 -1.01
N SER A 178 19.17 -19.54 0.08
CA SER A 178 19.43 -20.05 1.43
C SER A 178 18.29 -19.84 2.42
N CYS A 179 17.25 -19.08 2.07
CA CYS A 179 16.06 -18.93 2.90
C CYS A 179 14.78 -19.06 2.06
N SER A 180 14.55 -20.25 1.51
CA SER A 180 13.21 -20.64 1.05
C SER A 180 12.33 -20.84 2.28
N SER A 181 11.60 -19.81 2.71
CA SER A 181 10.34 -20.07 3.39
C SER A 181 9.41 -20.68 2.34
N ASN A 182 9.05 -21.95 2.52
CA ASN A 182 8.09 -22.69 1.70
C ASN A 182 6.69 -22.10 1.89
N THR A 183 6.48 -20.86 1.47
CA THR A 183 5.13 -20.34 1.27
C THR A 183 4.79 -20.63 -0.18
N GLU A 184 4.33 -21.86 -0.42
CA GLU A 184 3.61 -22.18 -1.66
C GLU A 184 2.45 -21.21 -1.77
N VAL A 185 2.60 -20.18 -2.60
CA VAL A 185 1.47 -19.35 -3.02
C VAL A 185 0.51 -20.30 -3.74
N PRO A 186 -0.75 -20.43 -3.30
CA PRO A 186 -1.73 -21.25 -4.01
C PRO A 186 -1.77 -20.82 -5.48
N PRO A 187 -1.80 -21.75 -6.44
CA PRO A 187 -1.93 -21.37 -7.84
C PRO A 187 -3.27 -20.66 -7.99
N ALA A 188 -3.24 -19.34 -8.11
CA ALA A 188 -4.36 -18.56 -8.58
C ALA A 188 -4.85 -19.23 -9.86
N ARG A 189 -6.16 -19.46 -10.00
CA ARG A 189 -6.75 -20.07 -11.21
C ARG A 189 -6.27 -19.29 -12.43
N ILE A 190 -5.30 -19.86 -13.15
CA ILE A 190 -4.68 -19.22 -14.30
C ILE A 190 -5.61 -19.41 -15.49
N ASP A 191 -6.44 -18.42 -15.77
CA ASP A 191 -7.03 -18.27 -17.10
C ASP A 191 -5.90 -18.09 -18.12
N LYS A 192 -5.85 -18.91 -19.17
CA LYS A 192 -4.75 -18.93 -20.15
C LYS A 192 -4.45 -17.56 -20.81
N ALA A 193 -5.40 -16.62 -20.78
CA ALA A 193 -5.25 -15.24 -21.26
C ALA A 193 -4.55 -14.28 -20.27
N SER A 194 -4.46 -14.61 -18.98
CA SER A 194 -3.84 -13.77 -17.94
C SER A 194 -2.31 -13.92 -17.85
N THR A 195 -1.74 -14.90 -18.55
CA THR A 195 -0.34 -15.34 -18.44
C THR A 195 0.72 -14.31 -18.82
N ARG A 196 0.35 -13.18 -19.43
CA ARG A 196 1.30 -12.11 -19.82
C ARG A 196 1.12 -10.79 -19.07
N ARG A 197 0.04 -10.61 -18.31
CA ARG A 197 -0.23 -9.30 -17.68
C ARG A 197 0.52 -9.20 -16.34
N PRO A 198 1.10 -8.04 -16.02
CA PRO A 198 1.67 -7.82 -14.70
C PRO A 198 0.58 -7.89 -13.63
N LEU A 199 0.92 -8.47 -12.49
CA LEU A 199 0.06 -8.55 -11.32
C LEU A 199 0.65 -7.66 -10.21
N PHE A 200 -0.20 -6.93 -9.51
CA PHE A 200 0.22 -6.25 -8.29
C PHE A 200 0.50 -7.30 -7.20
N SER A 201 1.60 -7.15 -6.47
CA SER A 201 2.01 -8.12 -5.46
C SER A 201 2.61 -7.45 -4.24
N LEU A 202 2.07 -7.78 -3.06
CA LEU A 202 2.66 -7.51 -1.74
C LEU A 202 3.33 -8.74 -1.14
N ALA A 203 3.37 -9.87 -1.87
CA ALA A 203 3.92 -11.12 -1.37
C ALA A 203 5.39 -10.96 -0.94
N GLY A 204 5.70 -11.44 0.26
CA GLY A 204 7.06 -11.34 0.79
C GLY A 204 7.39 -9.93 1.28
N LEU A 205 6.40 -9.11 1.66
CA LEU A 205 6.60 -7.79 2.29
C LEU A 205 6.12 -7.73 3.74
N GLU A 206 5.83 -8.88 4.34
CA GLU A 206 5.32 -9.00 5.70
C GLU A 206 6.34 -8.39 6.69
N GLY A 207 5.89 -7.40 7.47
CA GLY A 207 6.76 -6.67 8.41
C GLY A 207 7.77 -5.71 7.75
N MET A 208 7.85 -5.67 6.41
CA MET A 208 8.79 -4.84 5.67
C MET A 208 8.13 -3.62 5.04
N TRP A 209 6.93 -3.78 4.47
CA TRP A 209 6.14 -2.68 3.93
C TRP A 209 4.96 -2.39 4.86
N ILE A 210 5.10 -1.37 5.70
CA ILE A 210 4.13 -1.02 6.73
C ILE A 210 3.79 0.48 6.63
N PRO A 211 3.26 0.96 5.50
CA PRO A 211 3.01 2.38 5.30
C PRO A 211 1.86 2.91 6.15
N TYR A 212 0.97 2.04 6.60
CA TYR A 212 -0.16 2.42 7.46
C TYR A 212 0.09 2.15 8.94
N GLY A 213 1.35 1.83 9.31
CA GLY A 213 1.71 1.36 10.65
C GLY A 213 1.21 -0.06 10.97
N GLY A 214 1.43 -0.50 12.21
CA GLY A 214 1.07 -1.83 12.68
C GLY A 214 -0.43 -2.01 12.94
N THR A 215 -0.82 -3.15 13.52
CA THR A 215 -2.21 -3.57 13.80
C THR A 215 -3.06 -2.56 14.61
N SER A 216 -2.46 -1.53 15.20
CA SER A 216 -3.12 -0.45 15.92
C SER A 216 -3.22 0.89 15.17
N ALA A 217 -2.60 1.06 14.00
CA ALA A 217 -2.36 2.38 13.39
C ALA A 217 -3.31 2.75 12.24
N CYS A 218 -4.02 1.80 11.63
CA CYS A 218 -5.02 2.07 10.59
C CYS A 218 -6.02 0.91 10.44
N SER A 219 -7.03 0.86 11.31
CA SER A 219 -8.12 -0.13 11.22
C SER A 219 -9.04 0.05 10.01
N ASN A 220 -8.95 1.16 9.26
CA ASN A 220 -9.83 1.46 8.13
C ASN A 220 -9.38 0.90 6.77
N LEU A 221 -8.13 0.42 6.63
CA LEU A 221 -7.59 -0.11 5.37
C LEU A 221 -7.41 -1.64 5.35
N LEU A 222 -7.38 -2.28 6.53
CA LEU A 222 -7.28 -3.74 6.65
C LEU A 222 -8.62 -4.48 6.47
N ALA A 223 -9.73 -3.76 6.24
CA ALA A 223 -11.04 -4.36 6.04
C ALA A 223 -11.31 -4.80 4.58
N TYR A 224 -10.36 -4.61 3.64
CA TYR A 224 -10.63 -4.80 2.21
C TYR A 224 -9.50 -5.48 1.41
N TYR A 225 -8.67 -6.30 2.05
CA TYR A 225 -7.82 -7.28 1.35
C TYR A 225 -8.06 -8.69 1.90
#